data_AF-A0A7C2A9A1-F1
#
_entry.id   AF-A0A7C2A9A1-F1
#
_cell.length_a   1.000
_cell.length_b   1.000
_cell.length_c   1.000
_cell.angle_alpha   90.00
_cell.angle_beta   90.00
_cell.angle_gamma   90.00
#
_symmetry.space_group_name_H-M   'P 1'
#
loop_
_entity.id
_entity.type
_entity.pdbx_description
1 polymer ?
#
loop_
_entity_poly.entity_id
_entity_poly.type
_entity_poly.pdbx_seq_one_letter_code
_entity_poly.pdbx_strand_id
1 'polypeptide(L)'
;MVLSFAWEPVAPCPYPEQPGAALTPGLPGVIYAFVGGGTKKFLKHNCANDQWDDASVADLPAEAVPVQAGGALTSDLRDHIYALVGGAAGSSG
;
A
#
# COMPACT_ATOMS: atom_id res chain seq x y z
N MET A 1 5.95 23.81 -22.13
CA MET A 1 5.57 23.23 -20.83
C MET A 1 6.83 22.63 -20.24
N VAL A 2 7.41 23.27 -19.21
CA VAL A 2 8.59 22.73 -18.52
C VAL A 2 8.04 21.85 -17.39
N LEU A 3 8.39 20.57 -17.40
CA LEU A 3 8.05 19.67 -16.29
C LEU A 3 8.90 20.09 -15.08
N SER A 4 8.24 20.46 -13.98
CA SER A 4 8.90 20.67 -12.69
C SER A 4 8.96 19.34 -11.95
N PHE A 5 10.16 18.87 -11.62
CA PHE A 5 10.38 17.65 -10.86
C PHE A 5 10.65 17.99 -9.39
N ALA A 6 9.65 18.57 -8.73
CA ALA A 6 9.72 18.93 -7.32
C ALA A 6 8.92 17.91 -6.49
N TRP A 7 9.36 17.70 -5.25
CA TRP A 7 8.58 16.95 -4.26
C TRP A 7 7.52 17.87 -3.67
N GLU A 8 6.29 17.37 -3.61
CA GLU A 8 5.17 18.06 -2.97
C GLU A 8 4.59 17.15 -1.88
N PRO A 9 4.24 17.71 -0.71
CA PRO A 9 3.57 16.93 0.32
C PRO A 9 2.15 16.58 -0.13
N VAL A 10 1.75 15.34 0.17
CA VAL A 10 0.36 14.87 0.05
C VAL A 10 -0.22 14.64 1.44
N ALA A 11 -1.52 14.41 1.53
CA ALA A 11 -2.18 14.09 2.78
C ALA A 11 -1.47 12.92 3.50
N PRO A 12 -1.22 13.06 4.81
CA PRO A 12 -0.53 12.02 5.57
C PRO A 12 -1.35 10.74 5.62
N CYS A 13 -0.66 9.60 5.58
CA CYS A 13 -1.29 8.31 5.82
C CYS A 13 -1.98 8.31 7.20
N PRO A 14 -3.23 7.82 7.30
CA PRO A 14 -3.97 7.82 8.58
C PRO A 14 -3.40 6.84 9.61
N TYR A 15 -2.51 5.94 9.20
CA TYR A 15 -1.84 4.98 10.07
C TYR A 15 -0.32 5.18 10.02
N PRO A 16 0.40 4.92 11.12
CA PRO A 16 1.85 4.98 11.12
C PRO A 16 2.40 3.94 10.15
N GLU A 17 3.15 4.39 9.15
CA GLU A 17 3.88 3.53 8.24
C GLU A 17 4.93 2.71 9.00
N GLN A 18 5.06 1.43 8.62
CA GLN A 18 5.92 0.46 9.30
C GLN A 18 6.70 -0.39 8.29
N PRO A 19 7.71 -1.17 8.72
CA PRO A 19 8.43 -2.07 7.82
C PRO A 19 7.48 -2.96 7.02
N GLY A 20 7.68 -3.02 5.70
CA GLY A 20 6.78 -3.70 4.77
C GLY A 20 5.67 -2.83 4.17
N ALA A 21 5.61 -1.54 4.53
CA ALA A 21 4.79 -0.58 3.81
C ALA A 21 5.22 -0.52 2.35
N ALA A 22 4.23 -0.48 1.45
CA ALA A 22 4.44 -0.47 0.02
C ALA A 22 3.31 0.32 -0.66
N LEU A 23 3.61 0.92 -1.80
CA LEU A 23 2.64 1.64 -2.63
C LEU A 23 2.63 1.06 -4.05
N THR A 24 1.46 1.03 -4.67
CA THR A 24 1.33 0.73 -6.10
C THR A 24 0.27 1.61 -6.73
N PRO A 25 0.46 2.08 -7.99
CA PRO A 25 -0.63 2.69 -8.75
C PRO A 25 -1.76 1.67 -8.97
N GLY A 26 -3.00 2.14 -9.01
CA GLY A 26 -4.14 1.34 -9.46
C GLY A 26 -4.81 1.98 -10.67
N LEU A 27 -6.13 2.16 -10.59
CA LEU A 27 -6.90 2.94 -11.57
C LEU A 27 -6.38 4.39 -11.66
N PRO A 28 -6.68 5.12 -12.75
CA PRO A 28 -6.22 6.51 -12.91
C PRO A 28 -6.56 7.39 -11.70
N GLY A 29 -5.52 8.00 -11.11
CA GLY A 29 -5.67 8.87 -9.93
C GLY A 29 -5.82 8.14 -8.61
N VAL A 30 -5.56 6.82 -8.57
CA VAL A 30 -5.65 6.01 -7.34
C VAL A 30 -4.31 5.35 -7.05
N ILE A 31 -3.89 5.42 -5.79
CA ILE A 31 -2.74 4.69 -5.25
C ILE A 31 -3.26 3.74 -4.17
N TYR A 32 -2.72 2.53 -4.11
CA TYR A 32 -3.01 1.57 -3.06
C TYR A 32 -1.80 1.36 -2.17
N ALA A 33 -2.04 1.07 -0.89
CA ALA A 33 -0.98 0.98 0.09
C ALA A 33 -1.13 -0.20 1.07
N PHE A 34 0.01 -0.75 1.45
CA PHE A 34 0.18 -1.46 2.73
C PHE A 34 0.72 -0.52 3.79
N VAL A 35 0.18 -0.66 5.00
CA VAL A 35 0.73 0.00 6.19
C VAL A 35 1.99 -0.71 6.70
N GLY A 36 2.09 -2.02 6.52
CA GLY A 36 3.19 -2.85 7.05
C GLY A 36 3.06 -3.14 8.54
N GLY A 37 4.17 -3.51 9.20
CA GLY A 37 4.25 -3.59 10.67
C GLY A 37 3.45 -4.70 11.34
N GLY A 38 3.19 -5.79 10.63
CA GLY A 38 2.34 -6.88 11.11
C GLY A 38 0.85 -6.56 11.07
N THR A 39 0.45 -5.56 10.30
CA THR A 39 -0.96 -5.24 10.06
C THR A 39 -1.48 -5.91 8.79
N LYS A 40 -2.80 -6.04 8.68
CA LYS A 40 -3.50 -6.45 7.45
C LYS A 40 -4.10 -5.27 6.69
N LYS A 41 -3.73 -4.06 7.11
CA LYS A 41 -4.35 -2.82 6.66
C LYS A 41 -4.03 -2.58 5.19
N PHE A 42 -5.06 -2.43 4.38
CA PHE A 42 -4.96 -2.09 2.97
C PHE A 42 -5.71 -0.80 2.71
N LEU A 43 -5.03 0.18 2.14
CA LEU A 43 -5.56 1.53 1.99
C LEU A 43 -5.62 1.91 0.52
N LYS A 44 -6.50 2.87 0.23
CA LYS A 44 -6.57 3.56 -1.04
C LYS A 44 -6.37 5.06 -0.84
N HIS A 45 -5.56 5.68 -1.67
CA HIS A 45 -5.43 7.12 -1.77
C HIS A 45 -6.03 7.60 -3.08
N ASN A 46 -6.88 8.62 -3.01
CA ASN A 46 -7.42 9.31 -4.17
C ASN A 46 -6.64 10.61 -4.40
N CYS A 47 -5.89 10.66 -5.50
CA CYS A 47 -5.04 11.79 -5.85
C CYS A 47 -5.84 13.02 -6.28
N ALA A 48 -7.12 12.87 -6.67
CA ALA A 48 -7.93 14.00 -7.13
C ALA A 48 -8.39 14.91 -5.98
N ASN A 49 -8.59 14.34 -4.80
CA ASN A 49 -9.00 15.08 -3.60
C ASN A 49 -7.97 15.00 -2.46
N ASP A 50 -6.82 14.35 -2.70
CA ASP A 50 -5.72 14.18 -1.75
C ASP A 50 -6.21 13.55 -0.42
N GLN A 51 -6.88 12.40 -0.51
CA GLN A 51 -7.44 11.73 0.66
C GLN A 51 -7.17 10.22 0.68
N TRP A 52 -6.83 9.71 1.86
CA TRP A 52 -6.75 8.30 2.16
C TRP A 52 -8.11 7.75 2.61
N ASP A 53 -8.39 6.50 2.24
CA ASP A 53 -9.61 5.78 2.53
C ASP A 53 -9.28 4.31 2.86
N ASP A 54 -9.63 3.90 4.08
CA ASP A 54 -9.56 2.52 4.60
C ASP A 54 -10.91 1.82 4.47
N ALA A 55 -12.02 2.55 4.42
CA ALA A 55 -13.36 1.98 4.53
C ALA A 55 -13.90 1.47 3.17
N SER A 56 -13.45 2.06 2.07
CA SER A 56 -13.90 1.65 0.72
C SER A 56 -13.05 0.54 0.09
N VAL A 57 -12.05 0.02 0.81
CA VAL A 57 -11.23 -1.10 0.38
C VAL A 57 -11.19 -2.16 1.46
N ALA A 58 -11.15 -3.42 1.04
CA ALA A 58 -11.04 -4.53 1.98
C ALA A 58 -9.57 -4.70 2.42
N ASP A 59 -9.39 -4.91 3.71
CA ASP A 59 -8.14 -5.39 4.29
C ASP A 59 -7.75 -6.78 3.72
N LEU A 60 -6.52 -7.22 3.98
CA LEU A 60 -6.11 -8.58 3.62
C LEU A 60 -7.04 -9.63 4.24
N PRO A 61 -7.20 -10.80 3.58
CA PRO A 61 -8.03 -11.89 4.10
C PRO A 61 -7.69 -12.27 5.54
N ALA A 62 -8.71 -12.71 6.30
CA ALA A 62 -8.57 -13.05 7.71
C ALA A 62 -7.58 -14.20 7.95
N GLU A 63 -7.42 -15.08 6.97
CA GLU A 63 -6.50 -16.21 6.92
C GLU A 63 -5.08 -15.86 6.44
N ALA A 64 -4.88 -14.68 5.83
CA ALA A 64 -3.58 -14.27 5.35
C ALA A 64 -2.61 -13.99 6.52
N VAL A 65 -1.32 -14.19 6.31
CA VAL A 65 -0.29 -13.69 7.22
C VAL A 65 -0.29 -12.15 7.14
N PRO A 66 -0.23 -11.41 8.27
CA PRO A 66 -0.13 -9.95 8.23
C PRO A 66 1.14 -9.47 7.50
N VAL A 67 1.11 -8.26 6.94
CA VAL A 67 2.22 -7.70 6.18
C VAL A 67 3.41 -7.44 7.10
N GLN A 68 4.53 -8.11 6.84
CA GLN A 68 5.79 -8.00 7.55
C GLN A 68 6.83 -7.23 6.73
N ALA A 69 8.03 -7.07 7.28
CA ALA A 69 9.17 -6.53 6.54
C ALA A 69 9.36 -7.27 5.19
N GLY A 70 9.59 -6.49 4.13
CA GLY A 70 9.65 -7.00 2.75
C GLY A 70 8.30 -7.11 2.05
N GLY A 71 7.21 -6.61 2.64
CA GLY A 71 5.94 -6.42 1.97
C GLY A 71 6.08 -5.62 0.67
N ALA A 72 5.39 -6.04 -0.38
CA ALA A 72 5.46 -5.43 -1.70
C ALA A 72 4.10 -5.50 -2.42
N LEU A 73 3.83 -4.48 -3.22
CA LEU A 73 2.66 -4.36 -4.07
C LEU A 73 3.08 -4.12 -5.52
N THR A 74 2.32 -4.68 -6.45
CA THR A 74 2.39 -4.31 -7.86
C THR A 74 1.00 -4.40 -8.47
N SER A 75 0.78 -3.76 -9.61
CA SER A 75 -0.49 -3.80 -10.32
C SER A 75 -0.27 -4.04 -11.80
N ASP A 76 -1.28 -4.60 -12.45
CA ASP A 76 -1.36 -4.68 -13.90
C ASP A 76 -1.90 -3.38 -14.53
N LEU A 77 -2.14 -2.35 -13.71
CA LEU A 77 -2.78 -1.07 -14.06
C LEU A 77 -4.18 -1.23 -14.68
N ARG A 78 -4.83 -2.37 -14.44
CA ARG A 78 -6.19 -2.66 -14.89
C ARG A 78 -7.06 -2.94 -13.67
N ASP A 79 -7.23 -4.21 -13.33
CA ASP A 79 -8.19 -4.71 -12.35
C ASP A 79 -7.52 -5.53 -11.24
N HIS A 80 -6.21 -5.80 -11.33
CA HIS A 80 -5.51 -6.64 -10.38
C HIS A 80 -4.35 -5.93 -9.68
N ILE A 81 -4.31 -6.14 -8.37
CA ILE A 81 -3.17 -5.81 -7.52
C ILE A 81 -2.63 -7.12 -6.96
N TYR A 82 -1.34 -7.32 -7.13
CA TYR A 82 -0.62 -8.48 -6.62
C TYR A 82 0.20 -8.04 -5.40
N ALA A 83 0.12 -8.87 -4.37
CA ALA A 83 0.71 -8.57 -3.08
C ALA A 83 1.62 -9.70 -2.61
N LEU A 84 2.78 -9.31 -2.09
CA LEU A 84 3.62 -10.17 -1.25
C LEU A 84 3.60 -9.58 0.15
N VAL A 85 3.23 -10.40 1.14
CA VAL A 85 3.13 -9.94 2.53
C VAL A 85 4.48 -9.85 3.25
N GLY A 86 5.55 -10.33 2.61
CA GLY A 86 6.88 -10.36 3.21
C GLY A 86 6.99 -11.34 4.39
N GLY A 87 8.07 -11.18 5.15
CA GLY A 87 8.42 -12.07 6.25
C GLY A 87 9.30 -13.24 5.81
N ALA A 88 10.26 -13.61 6.66
CA ALA A 88 11.03 -14.82 6.46
C ALA A 88 10.13 -16.03 6.75
N ALA A 89 9.94 -16.90 5.75
CA ALA A 89 9.51 -18.26 6.00
C ALA A 89 10.57 -18.93 6.87
N GLY A 90 10.36 -18.95 8.20
CA GLY A 90 11.13 -19.66 9.21
C GLY A 90 12.66 -19.69 9.03
N SER A 91 13.40 -18.84 9.72
CA SER A 91 14.73 -19.27 10.19
C SER A 91 14.53 -20.11 11.45
N SER A 92 14.09 -21.35 11.29
CA SER A 92 14.43 -22.39 12.25
C SER A 92 15.89 -22.78 11.96
N GLY A 93 16.80 -22.02 12.56
CA GLY A 93 18.21 -22.42 12.72
C GLY A 93 18.40 -23.02 14.11
#